data_AF-A0A2T2XAY1-F1
#
_entry.id   AF-A0A2T2XAY1-F1
#
_cell.length_a   1.000
_cell.length_b   1.000
_cell.length_c   1.000
_cell.angle_alpha   90.00
_cell.angle_beta   90.00
_cell.angle_gamma   90.00
#
_symmetry.space_group_name_H-M   'P 1'
#
loop_
_entity.id
_entity.type
_entity.pdbx_description
1 polymer ?
#
loop_
_entity_poly.entity_id
_entity_poly.type
_entity_poly.pdbx_seq_one_letter_code
_entity_poly.pdbx_strand_id
1 'polypeptide(L)'
;HLWEKVRHLDENATRQVARQIVDFALTHDSKVIVFEYLRKYQAPKERMSRSGRKNHKRAYWLRGQIVQWVRDLAFREGILTVERNPAYTSQMCPQCPPDYRTVGMRVKHTFTCSNPHHAYSADADFVGMMNLYRKWNGTFTYPSQKRKDEPNPMQATA
;
A
#
# COMPACT_ATOMS: atom_id res chain seq x y z
N HIS A 1 19.00 26.30 15.81
CA HIS A 1 17.65 26.21 16.43
C HIS A 1 17.19 24.74 16.55
N LEU A 2 16.38 24.37 17.56
CA LEU A 2 15.88 23.00 17.77
C LEU A 2 15.15 22.40 16.54
N TRP A 3 14.37 23.23 15.83
CA TRP A 3 13.61 22.80 14.65
C TRP A 3 14.51 22.41 13.46
N GLU A 4 15.65 23.07 13.28
CA GLU A 4 16.62 22.68 12.26
C GLU A 4 17.19 21.30 12.56
N LYS A 5 17.49 21.02 13.83
CA LYS A 5 17.97 19.70 14.27
C LYS A 5 16.94 18.61 13.98
N VAL A 6 15.65 18.85 14.27
CA VAL A 6 14.57 17.90 13.95
C VAL A 6 14.47 17.67 12.44
N ARG A 7 14.53 18.75 11.64
CA ARG A 7 14.50 18.65 10.17
C ARG A 7 15.68 17.83 9.64
N HIS A 8 16.89 18.06 10.16
CA HIS A 8 18.09 17.33 9.74
C HIS A 8 17.99 15.84 10.10
N LEU A 9 17.42 15.50 11.26
CA LEU A 9 17.18 14.12 11.64
C LEU A 9 16.19 13.44 10.69
N ASP A 10 15.09 14.12 10.35
CA ASP A 10 14.08 13.62 9.42
C ASP A 10 14.63 13.41 8.01
N GLU A 11 15.46 14.35 7.52
CA GLU A 11 16.13 14.26 6.22
C GLU A 11 17.17 13.13 6.18
N ASN A 12 17.96 12.97 7.24
CA ASN A 12 18.95 11.90 7.34
C ASN A 12 18.26 10.53 7.36
N ALA A 13 17.21 10.36 8.18
CA ALA A 13 16.44 9.12 8.23
C ALA A 13 15.81 8.79 6.86
N THR A 14 15.23 9.80 6.21
CA THR A 14 14.66 9.67 4.86
C THR A 14 15.68 9.18 3.85
N ARG A 15 16.87 9.81 3.80
CA ARG A 15 17.93 9.45 2.85
C ARG A 15 18.47 8.04 3.11
N GLN A 16 18.62 7.66 4.38
CA GLN A 16 19.06 6.31 4.76
C GLN A 16 18.06 5.26 4.29
N VAL A 17 16.77 5.45 4.57
CA VAL A 17 15.72 4.53 4.11
C VAL A 17 15.66 4.47 2.58
N ALA A 18 15.74 5.61 1.91
CA ALA A 18 15.73 5.66 0.45
C ALA A 18 16.90 4.87 -0.16
N ARG A 19 18.11 5.01 0.40
CA ARG A 19 19.27 4.24 -0.07
C ARG A 19 19.10 2.74 0.18
N GLN A 20 18.60 2.33 1.36
CA GLN A 20 18.31 0.93 1.66
C GLN A 20 17.32 0.30 0.67
N ILE A 21 16.28 1.03 0.26
CA ILE A 21 15.32 0.55 -0.74
C ILE A 21 15.99 0.30 -2.10
N VAL A 22 16.87 1.23 -2.54
CA VAL A 22 17.56 1.10 -3.82
C VAL A 22 18.62 0.00 -3.78
N ASP A 23 19.38 -0.12 -2.70
CA ASP A 23 20.37 -1.19 -2.51
C ASP A 23 19.70 -2.57 -2.47
N PHE A 24 18.53 -2.67 -1.82
CA PHE A 24 17.72 -3.89 -1.86
C PHE A 24 17.28 -4.24 -3.28
N ALA A 25 16.79 -3.27 -4.04
CA ALA A 25 16.40 -3.47 -5.44
C ALA A 25 17.58 -3.93 -6.30
N LEU A 26 18.76 -3.33 -6.13
CA LEU A 26 20.00 -3.72 -6.81
C LEU A 26 20.43 -5.15 -6.47
N THR A 27 20.40 -5.51 -5.18
CA THR A 27 20.77 -6.85 -4.70
C THR A 27 19.90 -7.94 -5.34
N HIS A 28 18.65 -7.61 -5.68
CA HIS A 28 17.70 -8.52 -6.30
C HIS A 28 17.52 -8.31 -7.81
N ASP A 29 18.43 -7.59 -8.48
CA ASP A 29 18.39 -7.24 -9.91
C ASP A 29 17.03 -6.66 -10.38
N SER A 30 16.35 -5.94 -9.49
CA SER A 30 15.03 -5.40 -9.76
C SER A 30 15.11 -4.20 -10.71
N LYS A 31 14.40 -4.28 -11.85
CA LYS A 31 14.35 -3.18 -12.83
C LYS A 31 13.28 -2.13 -12.53
N VAL A 32 12.34 -2.45 -11.64
CA VAL A 32 11.20 -1.58 -11.31
C VAL A 32 10.90 -1.63 -9.82
N ILE A 33 10.70 -0.47 -9.20
CA ILE A 33 10.16 -0.30 -7.84
C ILE A 33 8.74 0.27 -7.94
N VAL A 34 7.77 -0.43 -7.35
CA VAL A 34 6.35 -0.06 -7.40
C VAL A 34 5.94 0.57 -6.07
N PHE A 35 5.41 1.80 -6.12
CA PHE A 35 4.86 2.51 -4.98
C PHE A 35 3.34 2.66 -5.06
N GLU A 36 2.70 2.88 -3.92
CA GLU A 36 1.33 3.38 -3.88
C GLU A 36 1.24 4.85 -4.34
N TYR A 37 0.23 5.18 -5.14
CA TYR A 37 -0.13 6.55 -5.46
C TYR A 37 -0.96 7.14 -4.31
N LEU A 38 -0.28 7.63 -3.27
CA LEU A 38 -0.99 8.22 -2.13
C LEU A 38 -1.17 9.73 -2.22
N ARG A 39 -0.62 10.46 -3.22
CA ARG A 39 -0.52 11.94 -3.21
C ARG A 39 -1.79 12.70 -2.79
N LYS A 40 -2.98 12.17 -3.10
CA LYS A 40 -4.30 12.74 -2.76
C LYS A 40 -4.92 12.23 -1.45
N TYR A 41 -4.23 11.38 -0.70
CA TYR A 41 -4.71 10.79 0.54
C TYR A 41 -4.85 11.84 1.63
N GLN A 42 -6.05 11.91 2.21
CA GLN A 42 -6.34 12.76 3.35
C GLN A 42 -6.53 11.88 4.59
N ALA A 43 -5.86 12.24 5.68
CA ALA A 43 -6.02 11.53 6.94
C ALA A 43 -7.50 11.59 7.39
N PRO A 44 -8.08 10.46 7.86
CA PRO A 44 -9.43 10.46 8.43
C PRO A 44 -9.51 11.44 9.61
N LYS A 45 -10.39 12.44 9.53
CA LYS A 45 -10.50 13.52 10.54
C LYS A 45 -11.10 13.02 11.87
N GLU A 46 -11.95 12.01 11.82
CA GLU A 46 -12.93 11.68 12.87
C GLU A 46 -12.42 10.69 13.94
N ARG A 47 -11.20 10.15 13.83
CA ARG A 47 -10.77 9.04 14.70
C ARG A 47 -9.42 9.21 15.40
N MET A 48 -8.83 10.41 15.39
CA MET A 48 -7.47 10.62 15.93
C MET A 48 -7.40 11.77 16.94
N SER A 49 -6.62 11.57 18.00
CA SER A 49 -6.22 12.61 18.94
C SER A 49 -5.41 13.72 18.23
N ARG A 50 -5.25 14.89 18.87
CA ARG A 50 -4.43 16.00 18.34
C ARG A 50 -2.99 15.56 18.02
N SER A 51 -2.37 14.77 18.90
CA SER A 51 -1.03 14.22 18.70
C SER A 51 -1.02 13.18 17.56
N GLY A 52 -2.02 12.30 17.51
CA GLY A 52 -2.17 11.32 16.43
C GLY A 52 -2.25 11.96 15.04
N ARG A 53 -3.01 13.05 14.90
CA ARG A 53 -3.10 13.82 13.65
C ARG A 53 -1.75 14.41 13.23
N LYS A 54 -0.98 14.97 14.18
CA LYS A 54 0.36 15.50 13.90
C LYS A 54 1.34 14.42 13.48
N ASN A 55 1.36 13.29 14.19
CA ASN A 55 2.23 12.15 13.86
C ASN A 55 1.89 11.57 12.49
N HIS A 56 0.60 11.39 12.18
CA HIS A 56 0.16 10.93 10.88
C HIS A 56 0.60 11.88 9.76
N LYS A 57 0.44 13.20 9.95
CA LYS A 57 0.89 14.20 8.97
C LYS A 57 2.40 14.11 8.75
N ARG A 58 3.19 13.98 9.83
CA ARG A 58 4.66 13.82 9.75
C ARG A 58 5.06 12.55 9.01
N ALA A 59 4.47 11.41 9.35
CA ALA A 59 4.74 10.13 8.67
C ALA A 59 4.42 10.21 7.17
N TYR A 60 3.31 10.85 6.81
CA TYR A 60 2.92 11.04 5.43
C TYR A 60 3.87 11.98 4.66
N TRP A 61 4.37 13.04 5.32
CA TRP A 61 5.38 13.92 4.76
C TRP A 61 6.71 13.19 4.53
N LEU A 62 7.20 12.46 5.54
CA LEU A 62 8.41 11.62 5.42
C LEU A 62 8.28 10.61 4.28
N ARG A 63 7.15 9.92 4.16
CA ARG A 63 6.86 9.02 3.03
C ARG A 63 7.05 9.73 1.69
N GLY A 64 6.50 10.94 1.54
CA GLY A 64 6.65 11.73 0.32
C GLY A 64 8.11 12.01 -0.01
N GLN A 65 8.91 12.38 0.99
CA GLN A 65 10.35 12.61 0.82
C GLN A 65 11.10 11.31 0.49
N ILE A 66 10.79 10.19 1.14
CA ILE A 66 11.41 8.88 0.86
C ILE A 66 11.18 8.52 -0.60
N VAL A 67 9.94 8.59 -1.08
CA VAL A 67 9.62 8.28 -2.47
C VAL A 67 10.41 9.19 -3.41
N GLN A 68 10.51 10.49 -3.14
CA GLN A 68 11.29 11.41 -3.96
C GLN A 68 12.77 11.01 -4.03
N TRP A 69 13.41 10.75 -2.89
CA TRP A 69 14.80 10.32 -2.85
C TRP A 69 15.02 8.98 -3.55
N VAL A 70 14.10 8.01 -3.39
CA VAL A 70 14.17 6.73 -4.10
C VAL A 70 14.09 6.95 -5.60
N ARG A 71 13.22 7.84 -6.11
CA ARG A 71 13.16 8.13 -7.56
C ARG A 71 14.49 8.61 -8.10
N ASP A 72 15.11 9.56 -7.42
CA ASP A 72 16.36 10.17 -7.86
C ASP A 72 17.52 9.18 -7.81
N LEU A 73 17.60 8.38 -6.75
CA LEU A 73 18.64 7.35 -6.59
C LEU A 73 18.43 6.18 -7.57
N ALA A 74 17.23 5.61 -7.62
CA ALA A 74 16.89 4.48 -8.48
C ALA A 74 17.15 4.80 -9.97
N PHE A 75 16.79 6.01 -10.41
CA PHE A 75 17.00 6.40 -11.81
C PHE A 75 18.47 6.42 -12.21
N ARG A 76 19.36 6.87 -11.32
CA ARG A 76 20.82 6.86 -11.56
C ARG A 76 21.39 5.45 -11.68
N GLU A 77 20.76 4.50 -11.00
CA GLU A 77 21.13 3.09 -11.01
C GLU A 77 20.38 2.29 -12.10
N GLY A 78 19.65 2.96 -13.00
CA GLY A 78 18.92 2.32 -14.09
C GLY A 78 17.62 1.60 -13.67
N ILE A 79 17.09 1.88 -12.48
CA ILE A 79 15.86 1.29 -11.94
C ILE A 79 14.70 2.27 -12.12
N LEU A 80 13.61 1.81 -12.75
CA LEU A 80 12.41 2.60 -12.91
C LEU A 80 11.58 2.63 -11.64
N THR A 81 10.88 3.73 -11.38
CA THR A 81 9.90 3.81 -10.31
C THR A 81 8.52 4.08 -10.87
N VAL A 82 7.51 3.41 -10.34
CA VAL A 82 6.13 3.54 -10.81
C VAL A 82 5.18 3.69 -9.64
N GLU A 83 4.06 4.38 -9.84
CA GLU A 83 3.00 4.51 -8.85
C GLU A 83 1.73 3.77 -9.32
N ARG A 84 1.05 3.09 -8.40
CA ARG A 84 -0.22 2.39 -8.65
C ARG A 84 -1.29 2.78 -7.64
N ASN A 85 -2.54 2.79 -8.09
CA ASN A 85 -3.69 3.16 -7.26
C ASN A 85 -3.75 2.25 -6.01
N PRO A 86 -3.78 2.79 -4.78
CA PRO A 86 -3.82 2.00 -3.54
C PRO A 86 -5.19 1.35 -3.28
N ALA A 87 -6.25 1.70 -4.01
CA ALA A 87 -7.58 1.21 -3.73
C ALA A 87 -7.63 -0.33 -3.72
N TYR A 88 -8.15 -0.91 -2.65
CA TYR A 88 -8.30 -2.36 -2.46
C TYR A 88 -6.99 -3.17 -2.39
N THR A 89 -5.79 -2.56 -2.35
CA THR A 89 -4.52 -3.30 -2.32
C THR A 89 -4.37 -4.15 -1.06
N SER A 90 -4.78 -3.66 0.10
CA SER A 90 -4.73 -4.38 1.38
C SER A 90 -6.03 -5.14 1.72
N GLN A 91 -6.98 -5.21 0.78
CA GLN A 91 -8.33 -5.76 1.01
C GLN A 91 -8.69 -6.90 0.06
N MET A 92 -7.89 -7.14 -0.98
CA MET A 92 -8.15 -8.21 -1.95
C MET A 92 -7.19 -9.36 -1.71
N CYS A 93 -7.69 -10.60 -1.75
CA CYS A 93 -6.81 -11.75 -1.62
C CYS A 93 -5.88 -11.85 -2.85
N PRO A 94 -4.54 -11.90 -2.68
CA PRO A 94 -3.62 -12.00 -3.80
C PRO A 94 -3.59 -13.39 -4.44
N GLN A 95 -4.14 -14.42 -3.76
CA GLN A 95 -4.09 -15.81 -4.20
C GLN A 95 -5.39 -16.30 -4.85
N CYS A 96 -6.55 -15.72 -4.49
CA CYS A 96 -7.82 -16.14 -5.08
C CYS A 96 -7.86 -15.91 -6.59
N PRO A 97 -8.43 -16.83 -7.39
CA PRO A 97 -8.74 -16.58 -8.79
C PRO A 97 -9.72 -15.40 -8.95
N PRO A 98 -9.69 -14.66 -10.09
CA PRO A 98 -10.54 -13.49 -10.30
C PRO A 98 -12.02 -13.73 -10.02
N ASP A 99 -12.57 -14.87 -10.47
CA ASP A 99 -14.01 -15.16 -10.41
C ASP A 99 -14.54 -15.44 -8.99
N TYR A 100 -13.65 -15.85 -8.07
CA TYR A 100 -14.01 -16.19 -6.70
C TYR A 100 -13.42 -15.21 -5.68
N ARG A 101 -12.90 -14.06 -6.15
CA ARG A 101 -12.25 -13.09 -5.28
C ARG A 101 -13.28 -12.17 -4.63
N THR A 102 -13.43 -12.31 -3.33
CA THR A 102 -14.23 -11.41 -2.50
C THR A 102 -13.33 -10.44 -1.73
N VAL A 103 -13.93 -9.34 -1.25
CA VAL A 103 -13.23 -8.42 -0.33
C VAL A 103 -12.96 -9.16 0.97
N GLY A 104 -11.68 -9.26 1.33
CA GLY A 104 -11.24 -9.86 2.58
C GLY A 104 -11.47 -8.97 3.79
N MET A 105 -11.30 -9.54 4.98
CA MET A 105 -11.34 -8.80 6.23
C MET A 105 -9.94 -8.34 6.61
N ARG A 106 -9.77 -7.03 6.84
CA ARG A 106 -8.53 -6.47 7.39
C ARG A 106 -8.75 -5.98 8.82
N VAL A 107 -8.02 -6.54 9.77
CA VAL A 107 -7.99 -6.10 11.17
C VAL A 107 -6.56 -5.72 11.53
N LYS A 108 -6.31 -4.42 11.74
CA LYS A 108 -4.97 -3.86 11.98
C LYS A 108 -3.97 -4.32 10.90
N HIS A 109 -3.01 -5.16 11.27
CA HIS A 109 -1.95 -5.68 10.39
C HIS A 109 -2.29 -7.03 9.77
N THR A 110 -3.45 -7.61 10.08
CA THR A 110 -3.82 -8.94 9.59
C THR A 110 -4.89 -8.82 8.51
N PHE A 111 -4.66 -9.50 7.40
CA PHE A 111 -5.63 -9.74 6.34
C PHE A 111 -6.10 -11.20 6.40
N THR A 112 -7.41 -11.40 6.32
CA THR A 112 -8.05 -12.72 6.19
C THR A 112 -8.91 -12.75 4.94
N CYS A 113 -8.72 -13.76 4.09
CA CYS A 113 -9.53 -14.01 2.91
C CYS A 113 -10.97 -14.39 3.30
N SER A 114 -11.96 -13.83 2.59
CA SER A 114 -13.39 -14.11 2.81
C SER A 114 -13.97 -15.12 1.81
N ASN A 115 -13.16 -15.73 0.94
CA ASN A 115 -13.64 -16.76 0.02
C ASN A 115 -13.88 -18.08 0.78
N PRO A 116 -15.10 -18.65 0.77
CA PRO A 116 -15.42 -19.87 1.50
C PRO A 116 -14.63 -21.10 1.03
N HIS A 117 -14.16 -21.10 -0.22
CA HIS A 117 -13.40 -22.21 -0.81
C HIS A 117 -11.88 -22.00 -0.75
N HIS A 118 -11.41 -20.97 -0.05
CA HIS A 118 -9.98 -20.64 0.03
C HIS A 118 -9.61 -19.98 1.37
N ALA A 119 -8.89 -20.72 2.20
CA ALA A 119 -8.36 -20.24 3.48
C ALA A 119 -6.99 -19.57 3.27
N TYR A 120 -6.91 -18.28 3.56
CA TYR A 120 -5.65 -17.53 3.49
C TYR A 120 -5.66 -16.37 4.49
N SER A 121 -4.59 -16.24 5.25
CA SER A 121 -4.33 -15.13 6.15
C SER A 121 -2.87 -14.72 6.05
N ALA A 122 -2.60 -13.42 6.09
CA ALA A 122 -1.25 -12.88 5.99
C ALA A 122 -1.17 -11.47 6.60
N ASP A 123 0.05 -10.97 6.70
CA ASP A 123 0.27 -9.54 6.97
C ASP A 123 -0.36 -8.68 5.86
N ALA A 124 -1.08 -7.64 6.27
CA ALA A 124 -1.84 -6.78 5.35
C ALA A 124 -0.94 -5.89 4.49
N ASP A 125 0.27 -5.58 4.94
CA ASP A 125 1.25 -4.83 4.15
C ASP A 125 1.88 -5.74 3.09
N PHE A 126 2.13 -7.02 3.43
CA PHE A 126 2.50 -8.04 2.43
C PHE A 126 1.41 -8.25 1.36
N VAL A 127 0.14 -8.30 1.78
CA VAL A 127 -1.01 -8.36 0.85
C VAL A 127 -1.06 -7.11 -0.04
N GLY A 128 -0.84 -5.93 0.55
CA GLY A 128 -0.73 -4.66 -0.16
C GLY A 128 0.35 -4.69 -1.23
N MET A 129 1.56 -5.13 -0.88
CA MET A 129 2.69 -5.30 -1.79
C MET A 129 2.35 -6.23 -2.96
N MET A 130 1.82 -7.43 -2.67
CA MET A 130 1.45 -8.40 -3.70
C MET A 130 0.42 -7.83 -4.68
N ASN A 131 -0.58 -7.12 -4.18
CA ASN A 131 -1.59 -6.53 -5.05
C ASN A 131 -1.08 -5.31 -5.83
N LEU A 132 -0.10 -4.55 -5.31
CA LEU A 132 0.57 -3.51 -6.10
C LEU A 132 1.34 -4.11 -7.27
N TYR A 133 2.05 -5.22 -7.06
CA TYR A 133 2.70 -5.96 -8.13
C TYR A 133 1.67 -6.43 -9.17
N ARG A 134 0.51 -6.94 -8.74
CA ARG A 134 -0.57 -7.32 -9.66
C ARG A 134 -1.17 -6.15 -10.43
N LYS A 135 -1.22 -4.96 -9.84
CA LYS A 135 -1.63 -3.73 -10.55
C LYS A 135 -0.59 -3.26 -11.54
N TRP A 136 0.69 -3.49 -11.23
CA TRP A 136 1.78 -3.22 -12.17
C TRP A 136 1.72 -4.15 -13.38
N ASN A 137 1.57 -5.46 -13.16
CA ASN A 137 1.57 -6.46 -14.24
C ASN A 137 0.20 -6.67 -14.93
N GLY A 138 -0.83 -5.93 -14.54
CA GLY A 138 -2.15 -5.98 -15.17
C GLY A 138 -3.05 -7.15 -14.74
N THR A 139 -2.68 -7.93 -13.73
CA THR A 139 -3.45 -9.09 -13.25
C THR A 139 -4.35 -8.80 -12.04
N PHE A 140 -4.41 -7.54 -11.60
CA PHE A 140 -5.28 -7.14 -10.50
C PHE A 140 -6.73 -6.95 -10.97
N THR A 141 -7.64 -7.66 -10.33
CA THR A 141 -9.09 -7.54 -10.56
C THR A 141 -9.69 -6.76 -9.42
N TYR A 142 -10.35 -5.65 -9.74
CA TYR A 142 -11.15 -4.91 -8.77
C TYR A 142 -12.41 -5.70 -8.41
N PRO A 143 -12.92 -5.61 -7.18
CA PRO A 143 -14.21 -6.21 -6.86
C PRO A 143 -15.27 -5.60 -7.78
N SER A 144 -16.18 -6.43 -8.31
CA SER A 144 -17.30 -5.93 -9.10
C SER A 144 -18.10 -4.95 -8.26
N GLN A 145 -18.53 -3.83 -8.86
CA GLN A 145 -19.56 -3.02 -8.21
C GLN A 145 -20.79 -3.90 -8.12
N LYS A 146 -21.28 -4.13 -6.89
CA LYS A 146 -22.58 -4.76 -6.69
C LYS A 146 -23.58 -3.99 -7.55
N ARG A 147 -24.18 -4.63 -8.57
CA ARG A 147 -25.25 -3.97 -9.32
C ARG A 147 -26.34 -3.64 -8.33
N LYS A 148 -27.02 -2.48 -8.48
CA LYS A 148 -28.10 -2.09 -7.56
C LYS A 148 -29.19 -3.16 -7.43
N ASP A 149 -29.27 -4.03 -8.43
CA ASP A 149 -30.30 -5.05 -8.62
C ASP A 149 -29.87 -6.43 -8.07
N GLU A 150 -28.64 -6.58 -7.56
CA GLU A 150 -28.17 -7.85 -7.00
C GLU A 150 -28.70 -8.06 -5.57
N PRO A 151 -29.51 -9.12 -5.34
CA PRO A 151 -30.14 -9.37 -4.05
C PRO A 151 -29.08 -9.60 -2.96
N ASN A 152 -29.42 -9.19 -1.73
CA ASN A 152 -28.52 -9.36 -0.61
C ASN A 152 -28.43 -10.86 -0.25
N PRO A 153 -27.22 -11.46 -0.13
CA PRO A 153 -27.08 -12.91 0.11
C PRO A 153 -27.78 -13.41 1.38
N MET A 154 -28.11 -12.52 2.32
CA MET A 154 -28.85 -12.83 3.55
C MET A 154 -30.38 -12.97 3.35
N GLN A 155 -30.90 -12.85 2.14
CA GLN A 155 -32.34 -13.03 1.86
C GLN A 155 -32.64 -14.28 1.00
N ALA A 156 -31.63 -15.12 0.73
CA ALA A 156 -31.79 -16.30 -0.13
C ALA A 156 -31.90 -17.64 0.63
N THR A 157 -32.20 -17.61 1.93
CA THR A 157 -32.57 -18.80 2.70
C THR A 157 -33.93 -18.54 3.36
N ALA A 158 -34.97 -18.96 2.65
CA ALA A 158 -36.27 -19.28 3.22
C ALA A 158 -36.18 -20.62 3.96
#